data_AF-A0A316J7H4-F1
#
_entry.id   AF-A0A316J7H4-F1
#
_cell.length_a   1.000
_cell.length_b   1.000
_cell.length_c   1.000
_cell.angle_alpha   90.00
_cell.angle_beta   90.00
_cell.angle_gamma   90.00
#
_symmetry.space_group_name_H-M   'P 1'
#
loop_
_entity.id
_entity.type
_entity.pdbx_description
1 polymer ?
#
loop_
_entity_poly.entity_id
_entity_poly.type
_entity_poly.pdbx_seq_one_letter_code
_entity_poly.pdbx_strand_id
1 'polypeptide(L)'
;MWTRQKRKSIRGRFVLPVLTIAFLSYFGFHAYHGEFGLYSRIQLEEQKSLLTQQLEKITAERAAMEKRVALLRDGSIEKDMLDEQARRGLNLSHPDEMTIIISREDRSN
;
A
#
# COMPACT_ATOMS: atom_id res chain seq x y z
N MET A 1 31.43 -59.75 -50.62
CA MET A 1 30.50 -58.77 -50.02
C MET A 1 30.88 -58.60 -48.56
N TRP A 2 31.34 -57.41 -48.17
CA TRP A 2 31.78 -57.14 -46.80
C TRP A 2 30.57 -56.70 -45.96
N THR A 3 30.16 -57.49 -44.97
CA THR A 3 29.16 -57.07 -43.97
C THR A 3 29.86 -56.65 -42.68
N ARG A 4 29.98 -55.34 -42.44
CA ARG A 4 30.47 -54.81 -41.14
C ARG A 4 29.36 -54.91 -40.11
N GLN A 5 29.31 -56.00 -39.36
CA GLN A 5 28.42 -56.09 -38.21
C GLN A 5 29.08 -55.41 -37.00
N LYS A 6 28.64 -54.19 -36.65
CA LYS A 6 29.07 -53.53 -35.40
C LYS A 6 28.43 -54.25 -34.21
N ARG A 7 29.26 -54.73 -33.27
CA ARG A 7 28.76 -55.21 -31.96
C ARG A 7 27.99 -54.07 -31.27
N LYS A 8 26.72 -54.31 -30.94
CA LYS A 8 25.92 -53.37 -30.14
C LYS A 8 26.51 -53.29 -28.74
N SER A 9 27.08 -52.15 -28.38
CA SER A 9 27.59 -51.88 -27.03
C SER A 9 26.44 -51.56 -26.09
N ILE A 10 26.32 -52.30 -24.98
CA ILE A 10 25.24 -52.13 -24.00
C ILE A 10 25.35 -50.83 -23.20
N ARG A 11 26.54 -50.20 -23.20
CA ARG A 11 26.80 -48.94 -22.47
C ARG A 11 25.94 -47.79 -22.97
N GLY A 12 25.65 -47.72 -24.29
CA GLY A 12 24.78 -46.69 -24.86
C GLY A 12 23.34 -46.73 -24.33
N ARG A 13 22.88 -47.89 -23.85
CA ARG A 13 21.53 -48.07 -23.31
C ARG A 13 21.32 -47.39 -21.95
N PHE A 14 22.41 -47.17 -21.20
CA PHE A 14 22.36 -46.52 -19.89
C PHE A 14 22.60 -45.01 -19.93
N VAL A 15 23.10 -44.48 -21.05
CA VAL A 15 23.37 -43.04 -21.20
C VAL A 15 22.07 -42.23 -21.06
N LEU A 16 21.03 -42.62 -21.78
CA LEU A 16 19.73 -41.92 -21.75
C LEU A 16 19.09 -41.92 -20.36
N PRO A 17 18.91 -43.06 -19.65
CA PRO A 17 18.30 -43.06 -18.33
C PRO A 17 19.12 -42.31 -17.26
N VAL A 18 20.46 -42.34 -17.33
CA VAL A 18 21.30 -41.57 -16.40
C VAL A 18 21.13 -40.06 -16.64
N LEU A 19 21.12 -39.64 -17.91
CA LEU A 19 20.87 -38.24 -18.27
C LEU A 19 19.49 -37.77 -17.83
N THR A 20 18.44 -38.58 -18.02
CA THR A 20 17.09 -38.20 -17.60
C THR A 20 16.97 -38.10 -16.08
N ILE A 21 17.58 -39.00 -15.33
CA ILE A 21 17.60 -38.92 -13.85
C ILE A 21 18.32 -37.65 -13.39
N ALA A 22 19.48 -37.33 -13.98
CA ALA A 22 20.22 -36.12 -13.66
C ALA A 22 19.39 -34.85 -13.94
N PHE A 23 18.73 -34.82 -15.10
CA PHE A 23 17.87 -33.69 -15.49
C PHE A 23 16.67 -33.56 -14.54
N LEU A 24 15.93 -34.64 -14.30
CA LEU A 24 14.78 -34.63 -13.38
C LEU A 24 15.18 -34.22 -11.96
N SER A 25 16.35 -34.66 -11.48
CA SER A 25 16.84 -34.28 -10.16
C SER A 25 17.16 -32.78 -10.08
N TYR A 26 17.82 -32.22 -11.10
CA TYR A 26 18.12 -30.79 -11.18
C TYR A 26 16.83 -29.96 -11.23
N PHE A 27 15.92 -30.27 -12.15
CA PHE A 27 14.66 -29.54 -12.28
C PHE A 27 13.76 -29.72 -11.06
N GLY A 28 13.71 -30.91 -10.45
CA GLY A 28 12.97 -31.16 -9.21
C GLY A 28 13.52 -30.34 -8.03
N PHE A 29 14.85 -30.29 -7.87
CA PHE A 29 15.48 -29.47 -6.84
C PHE A 29 15.19 -27.97 -7.04
N HIS A 30 15.32 -27.47 -8.28
CA HIS A 30 15.03 -26.08 -8.61
C HIS A 30 13.53 -25.73 -8.55
N ALA A 31 12.63 -26.69 -8.78
CA ALA A 31 11.19 -26.47 -8.59
C ALA A 31 10.82 -26.28 -7.11
N TYR A 32 11.58 -26.89 -6.19
CA TYR A 32 11.38 -26.74 -4.76
C TYR A 32 12.08 -25.51 -4.18
N HIS A 33 13.37 -25.31 -4.50
CA HIS A 33 14.22 -24.25 -3.90
C HIS A 33 14.37 -22.99 -4.77
N GLY A 34 13.90 -22.99 -6.01
CA GLY A 34 14.09 -21.88 -6.93
C GLY A 34 13.22 -20.67 -6.61
N GLU A 35 13.64 -19.52 -7.12
CA GLU A 35 12.93 -18.23 -7.05
C GLU A 35 11.47 -18.30 -7.56
N PHE A 36 11.18 -19.20 -8.50
CA PHE A 36 9.82 -19.45 -9.03
C PHE A 36 9.21 -20.76 -8.49
N GLY A 37 9.84 -21.36 -7.49
CA GLY A 37 9.41 -22.61 -6.88
C GLY A 37 8.13 -22.46 -6.07
N LEU A 38 7.57 -23.59 -5.65
CA LEU A 38 6.30 -23.61 -4.91
C LEU A 38 6.36 -22.75 -3.63
N TYR A 39 7.53 -22.69 -3.00
CA TYR A 39 7.75 -21.96 -1.75
C TYR A 39 7.77 -20.43 -1.92
N SER A 40 8.27 -19.91 -3.05
CA SER A 40 8.28 -18.47 -3.29
C SER A 40 6.88 -17.91 -3.50
N ARG A 41 5.97 -18.72 -4.08
CA ARG A 41 4.56 -18.37 -4.23
C ARG A 41 3.87 -18.18 -2.89
N ILE A 42 4.13 -19.06 -1.93
CA ILE A 42 3.56 -18.98 -0.57
C ILE A 42 3.99 -17.69 0.12
N GLN A 43 5.30 -17.36 0.08
CA GLN A 43 5.81 -16.13 0.68
C GLN A 43 5.28 -14.86 0.00
N LEU A 44 5.17 -14.88 -1.33
CA LEU A 44 4.61 -13.75 -2.09
C LEU A 44 3.13 -13.55 -1.78
N GLU A 45 2.37 -14.63 -1.61
CA GLU A 45 0.95 -14.56 -1.27
C GLU A 45 0.73 -14.00 0.15
N GLU A 46 1.56 -14.41 1.10
CA GLU A 46 1.56 -13.85 2.46
C GLU A 46 1.87 -12.34 2.44
N GLN A 47 2.94 -11.92 1.76
CA GLN A 47 3.28 -10.50 1.61
C GLN A 47 2.17 -9.72 0.92
N LYS A 48 1.57 -10.27 -0.14
CA LYS A 48 0.45 -9.65 -0.84
C LYS A 48 -0.74 -9.44 0.11
N SER A 49 -1.05 -10.42 0.94
CA SER A 49 -2.16 -10.31 1.90
C SER A 49 -1.90 -9.19 2.92
N LEU A 50 -0.68 -9.10 3.45
CA LEU A 50 -0.28 -8.08 4.42
C LEU A 50 -0.31 -6.68 3.81
N LEU A 51 0.22 -6.52 2.61
CA LEU A 51 0.18 -5.24 1.89
C LEU A 51 -1.26 -4.83 1.54
N THR A 52 -2.11 -5.80 1.19
CA THR A 52 -3.54 -5.53 0.88
C THR A 52 -4.28 -5.02 2.12
N GLN A 53 -4.04 -5.61 3.29
CA GLN A 53 -4.62 -5.13 4.55
C GLN A 53 -4.14 -3.72 4.91
N GLN A 54 -2.85 -3.42 4.71
CA GLN A 54 -2.32 -2.07 4.93
C GLN A 54 -2.94 -1.04 3.98
N LEU A 55 -3.08 -1.41 2.71
CA LEU A 55 -3.74 -0.58 1.71
C LEU A 55 -5.18 -0.29 2.13
N GLU A 56 -5.95 -1.32 2.49
CA GLU A 56 -7.34 -1.17 2.92
C GLU A 56 -7.45 -0.20 4.11
N LYS A 57 -6.61 -0.36 5.13
CA LYS A 57 -6.57 0.56 6.28
C LYS A 57 -6.30 2.01 5.87
N ILE A 58 -5.26 2.25 5.07
CA ILE A 58 -4.88 3.61 4.64
C ILE A 58 -5.97 4.22 3.76
N THR A 59 -6.58 3.43 2.88
CA THR A 59 -7.69 3.92 2.04
C THR A 59 -8.93 4.28 2.85
N ALA A 60 -9.24 3.53 3.91
CA ALA A 60 -10.32 3.85 4.82
C ALA A 60 -10.04 5.16 5.59
N GLU A 61 -8.81 5.34 6.06
CA GLU A 61 -8.38 6.59 6.72
C GLU A 61 -8.47 7.79 5.77
N ARG A 62 -8.00 7.62 4.52
CA ARG A 62 -8.13 8.64 3.47
C ARG A 62 -9.60 8.98 3.22
N ALA A 63 -10.46 7.99 3.03
CA ALA A 63 -11.89 8.23 2.77
C ALA A 63 -12.57 8.96 3.94
N ALA A 64 -12.22 8.63 5.19
CA ALA A 64 -12.71 9.33 6.37
C ALA A 64 -12.25 10.79 6.41
N MET A 65 -10.98 11.06 6.09
CA MET A 65 -10.45 12.42 5.98
C MET A 65 -11.10 13.19 4.84
N GLU A 66 -11.27 12.58 3.66
CA GLU A 66 -11.93 13.20 2.52
C GLU A 66 -13.38 13.56 2.83
N LYS A 67 -14.10 12.70 3.57
CA LYS A 67 -15.44 13.01 4.04
C LYS A 67 -15.44 14.22 4.99
N ARG A 68 -14.48 14.29 5.93
CA ARG A 68 -14.35 15.45 6.84
C ARG A 68 -14.01 16.73 6.08
N VAL A 69 -13.08 16.67 5.14
CA VAL A 69 -12.72 17.81 4.28
C VAL A 69 -13.90 18.23 3.41
N ALA A 70 -14.65 17.28 2.85
CA ALA A 70 -15.85 17.57 2.08
C ALA A 70 -16.90 18.29 2.94
N LEU A 71 -17.14 17.85 4.18
CA LEU A 71 -18.03 18.54 5.12
C LEU A 71 -17.55 19.96 5.48
N LEU A 72 -16.22 20.19 5.53
CA LEU A 72 -15.65 21.53 5.72
C LEU A 72 -15.68 22.39 4.45
N ARG A 73 -15.77 21.76 3.27
CA ARG A 73 -15.73 22.43 1.96
C ARG A 73 -17.12 22.76 1.41
N ASP A 74 -18.15 22.02 1.82
CA ASP A 74 -19.53 22.23 1.33
C ASP A 74 -20.17 23.51 1.89
N GLY A 75 -19.55 24.13 2.88
CA GLY A 75 -19.67 25.56 3.11
C GLY A 75 -18.43 26.23 2.53
N SER A 76 -18.56 26.94 1.42
CA SER A 76 -17.60 28.00 1.09
C SER A 76 -17.39 28.80 2.37
N ILE A 77 -16.21 28.72 3.00
CA ILE A 77 -15.93 29.53 4.18
C ILE A 77 -16.12 30.97 3.72
N GLU A 78 -17.21 31.56 4.18
CA GLU A 78 -17.60 32.89 3.76
C GLU A 78 -16.50 33.81 4.27
N LYS A 79 -15.93 34.62 3.37
CA LYS A 79 -14.78 35.48 3.67
C LYS A 79 -15.03 36.33 4.92
N ASP A 80 -16.28 36.69 5.14
CA ASP A 80 -16.75 37.44 6.31
C ASP A 80 -16.64 36.64 7.61
N MET A 81 -16.94 35.34 7.62
CA MET A 81 -16.70 34.48 8.79
C MET A 81 -15.22 34.36 9.15
N LEU A 82 -14.34 34.36 8.14
CA LEU A 82 -12.89 34.33 8.35
C LEU A 82 -12.39 35.67 8.94
N ASP A 83 -12.91 36.80 8.46
CA ASP A 83 -12.60 38.13 8.99
C ASP A 83 -13.12 38.29 10.43
N GLU A 84 -14.30 37.75 10.71
CA GLU A 84 -14.94 37.82 12.04
C GLU A 84 -14.16 37.02 13.09
N GLN A 85 -13.68 35.82 12.77
CA GLN A 85 -12.78 35.08 13.67
C GLN A 85 -11.41 35.75 13.83
N ALA A 86 -10.84 36.32 12.77
CA ALA A 86 -9.59 37.06 12.87
C ALA A 86 -9.72 38.29 13.79
N ARG A 87 -10.83 39.04 13.70
CA ARG A 87 -11.11 40.19 14.57
C ARG A 87 -11.34 39.80 16.02
N ARG A 88 -12.09 38.72 16.29
CA ARG A 88 -12.28 38.19 17.65
C ARG A 88 -10.98 37.77 18.31
N GLY A 89 -10.07 37.13 17.57
CA GLY A 89 -8.78 36.67 18.09
C GLY A 89 -7.76 37.79 18.33
N LEU A 90 -7.84 38.86 17.53
CA LEU A 90 -6.88 39.98 17.56
C LEU A 90 -7.40 41.23 18.29
N ASN A 91 -8.65 41.22 18.77
CA ASN A 91 -9.30 42.38 19.41
C ASN A 91 -9.25 43.66 18.54
N LEU A 92 -9.34 43.48 17.22
CA LEU A 92 -9.27 44.57 16.24
C LEU A 92 -10.68 45.02 15.84
N SER A 93 -11.04 46.26 16.17
CA SER A 93 -12.24 46.96 15.69
C SER A 93 -11.90 47.90 14.53
N HIS A 94 -12.84 48.16 13.63
CA HIS A 94 -12.64 49.17 12.58
C HIS A 94 -12.44 50.58 13.19
N PRO A 95 -11.80 51.52 12.46
CA PRO A 95 -11.58 52.89 12.95
C PRO A 95 -12.86 53.60 13.41
N ASP A 96 -14.01 53.20 12.84
CA ASP A 96 -15.33 53.78 13.11
C ASP A 96 -16.19 52.93 14.08
N GLU A 97 -15.64 51.88 14.68
CA GLU A 97 -16.36 50.96 15.58
C GLU A 97 -15.94 51.16 17.05
N MET A 98 -16.92 51.36 17.94
CA MET A 98 -16.71 51.54 19.37
C MET A 98 -17.00 50.23 20.13
N THR A 99 -15.97 49.59 20.69
CA THR A 99 -16.13 48.37 21.50
C THR A 99 -16.29 48.74 22.98
N ILE A 100 -17.48 48.51 23.54
CA ILE A 100 -17.77 48.75 24.96
C ILE A 100 -17.63 47.43 25.72
N ILE A 101 -16.55 47.28 26.49
CA ILE A 101 -16.36 46.17 27.43
C ILE A 101 -17.08 46.54 28.73
N ILE A 102 -18.29 46.03 28.92
CA ILE A 102 -19.04 46.18 30.18
C ILE A 102 -18.49 45.22 31.23
N SER A 103 -17.91 45.75 32.31
CA SER A 103 -17.62 44.98 33.52
C SER A 103 -18.92 44.72 34.28
N ARG A 104 -19.03 43.54 34.91
CA ARG A 104 -20.22 43.10 35.68
C ARG A 104 -20.39 43.84 37.02
N GLU A 105 -19.79 45.01 37.19
CA GLU A 105 -19.87 45.76 38.45
C GLU A 105 -20.92 46.89 38.39
N ASP A 106 -21.27 47.39 37.19
CA ASP A 106 -22.19 48.53 37.02
C ASP A 106 -23.68 48.16 36.99
N ARG A 107 -24.05 46.95 37.43
CA ARG A 107 -25.45 46.49 37.52
C ARG A 107 -26.05 46.52 38.93
N SER A 108 -25.38 47.17 39.89
CA SER A 108 -25.96 47.43 41.21
C SER A 108 -26.02 48.94 41.53
N ASN A 109 -26.94 49.65 40.87
CA ASN A 109 -27.77 50.68 41.50
C ASN A 109 -29.01 50.93 40.64
#